data_AF-A0A1B1R2N9-F1
#
_entry.id   AF-A0A1B1R2N9-F1
#
_cell.length_a   1.000
_cell.length_b   1.000
_cell.length_c   1.000
_cell.angle_alpha   90.00
_cell.angle_beta   90.00
_cell.angle_gamma   90.00
#
_symmetry.space_group_name_H-M   'P 1'
#
loop_
_entity.id
_entity.type
_entity.pdbx_description
1 polymer ?
#
loop_
_entity_poly.entity_id
_entity_poly.type
_entity_poly.pdbx_seq_one_letter_code
_entity_poly.pdbx_strand_id
1 'polypeptide(L)'
;IALKCRRHFVTTQVGEACPFIEEILSTTSTIICDLNTLQVHTFYEAVGYMISAQVDQVAQEQLIEKYMLLPNQVWDDIISQASHNVDILKDPEAVKQLVSILKTNVRACRALGHPYVIQLGRIYLDMLNVFKVMSENITQAIALNGVAVTKQPLIKNMRIIKKETLKLIAGWVSRSTDHNMVLENFIPPLLDAVLLDYQRTAVPEAREPEVLSAMAAIVNKLGSHITSEVPKIFDAVFECTLD
;
A
#
# COMPACT_ATOMS: atom_id res chain seq x y z
N ILE A 1 -16.43 7.75 -16.98
CA ILE A 1 -17.24 8.83 -16.36
C ILE A 1 -16.48 9.50 -15.22
N ALA A 2 -16.12 8.77 -14.15
CA ALA A 2 -15.38 9.33 -13.00
C ALA A 2 -14.17 10.20 -13.39
N LEU A 3 -13.31 9.74 -14.30
CA LEU A 3 -12.14 10.50 -14.78
C LEU A 3 -12.47 11.85 -15.46
N LYS A 4 -13.52 11.88 -16.28
CA LYS A 4 -13.85 13.05 -17.12
C LYS A 4 -14.83 14.00 -16.43
N CYS A 5 -15.65 13.48 -15.52
CA CYS A 5 -16.73 14.21 -14.87
C CYS A 5 -16.54 14.41 -13.36
N ARG A 6 -15.40 14.00 -12.79
CA ARG A 6 -15.09 13.99 -11.33
C ARG A 6 -15.60 15.19 -10.53
N ARG A 7 -15.52 16.40 -11.08
CA ARG A 7 -15.96 17.63 -10.40
C ARG A 7 -17.45 17.61 -10.04
N HIS A 8 -18.31 17.03 -10.88
CA HIS A 8 -19.75 16.99 -10.64
C HIS A 8 -20.14 16.13 -9.42
N PHE A 9 -19.28 15.19 -9.02
CA PHE A 9 -19.53 14.31 -7.88
C PHE A 9 -19.28 14.99 -6.53
N VAL A 10 -18.37 15.98 -6.49
CA VAL A 10 -17.99 16.69 -5.27
C VAL A 10 -18.71 18.05 -5.13
N THR A 11 -19.46 18.47 -6.14
CA THR A 11 -20.30 19.67 -6.12
C THR A 11 -21.75 19.30 -5.88
N THR A 12 -22.43 19.99 -4.96
CA THR A 12 -23.87 19.87 -4.79
C THR A 12 -24.59 20.33 -6.05
N GLN A 13 -25.43 19.45 -6.61
CA GLN A 13 -26.22 19.76 -7.81
C GLN A 13 -27.52 20.49 -7.45
N VAL A 14 -28.11 21.17 -8.42
CA VAL A 14 -29.39 21.89 -8.22
C VAL A 14 -30.49 20.91 -7.82
N GLY A 15 -31.12 21.14 -6.68
CA GLY A 15 -32.18 20.29 -6.13
C GLY A 15 -31.69 19.19 -5.18
N GLU A 16 -30.37 19.02 -5.01
CA GLU A 16 -29.78 18.04 -4.10
C GLU A 16 -29.38 18.67 -2.76
N ALA A 17 -29.47 17.89 -1.68
CA ALA A 17 -29.08 18.34 -0.35
C ALA A 17 -27.56 18.25 -0.09
N CYS A 18 -26.86 17.34 -0.77
CA CYS A 18 -25.43 17.10 -0.60
C CYS A 18 -24.77 16.66 -1.93
N PRO A 19 -23.43 16.70 -2.02
CA PRO A 19 -22.72 16.15 -3.16
C PRO A 19 -22.92 14.64 -3.31
N PHE A 20 -23.07 14.15 -4.55
CA PHE A 20 -23.33 12.73 -4.83
C PHE A 20 -22.22 11.79 -4.32
N ILE A 21 -20.98 12.28 -4.15
CA ILE A 21 -19.91 11.49 -3.53
C ILE A 21 -20.30 11.00 -2.12
N GLU A 22 -21.06 11.78 -1.35
CA GLU A 22 -21.47 11.38 0.01
C GLU A 22 -22.46 10.22 -0.01
N GLU A 23 -23.36 10.19 -0.99
CA GLU A 23 -24.29 9.08 -1.20
C GLU A 23 -23.55 7.80 -1.62
N ILE A 24 -22.59 7.92 -2.55
CA ILE A 24 -21.74 6.79 -2.96
C ILE A 24 -21.00 6.20 -1.76
N LEU A 25 -20.39 7.06 -0.91
CA LEU A 25 -19.64 6.60 0.25
C LEU A 25 -20.54 5.96 1.31
N SER A 26 -21.75 6.48 1.53
CA SER A 26 -22.69 5.90 2.51
C SER A 26 -23.29 4.56 2.06
N THR A 27 -23.40 4.32 0.75
CA THR A 27 -23.96 3.09 0.17
C THR A 27 -22.90 2.14 -0.38
N THR A 28 -21.62 2.40 -0.13
CA THR A 28 -20.50 1.64 -0.71
C THR A 28 -20.62 0.13 -0.45
N SER A 29 -21.00 -0.28 0.77
CA SER A 29 -21.15 -1.71 1.12
C SER A 29 -22.19 -2.41 0.24
N THR A 30 -23.30 -1.74 -0.06
CA THR A 30 -24.36 -2.24 -0.95
C THR A 30 -23.92 -2.24 -2.40
N ILE A 31 -23.17 -1.23 -2.85
CA ILE A 31 -22.69 -1.16 -4.24
C ILE A 31 -21.72 -2.30 -4.56
N ILE A 32 -20.84 -2.63 -3.62
CA ILE A 32 -19.74 -3.58 -3.87
C ILE A 32 -20.04 -5.03 -3.51
N CYS A 33 -21.19 -5.34 -2.88
CA CYS A 33 -21.46 -6.67 -2.33
C CYS A 33 -21.46 -7.80 -3.38
N ASP A 34 -21.92 -7.50 -4.59
CA ASP A 34 -22.00 -8.47 -5.69
C ASP A 34 -20.81 -8.38 -6.67
N LEU A 35 -19.83 -7.52 -6.36
CA LEU A 35 -18.66 -7.31 -7.21
C LEU A 35 -17.55 -8.31 -6.89
N ASN A 36 -16.88 -8.80 -7.94
CA ASN A 36 -15.65 -9.55 -7.76
C ASN A 36 -14.50 -8.62 -7.33
N THR A 37 -13.42 -9.19 -6.79
CA THR A 37 -12.29 -8.43 -6.24
C THR A 37 -11.70 -7.40 -7.21
N LEU A 38 -11.58 -7.74 -8.50
CA LEU A 38 -11.03 -6.81 -9.50
C LEU A 38 -11.98 -5.63 -9.78
N GLN A 39 -13.29 -5.89 -9.78
CA GLN A 39 -14.32 -4.86 -9.90
C GLN A 39 -14.31 -3.95 -8.69
N VAL A 40 -14.16 -4.49 -7.47
CA VAL A 40 -13.99 -3.69 -6.24
C VAL A 40 -12.77 -2.76 -6.37
N HIS A 41 -11.61 -3.28 -6.77
CA HIS A 41 -10.40 -2.45 -6.96
C HIS A 41 -10.62 -1.31 -7.98
N THR A 42 -11.35 -1.60 -9.05
CA THR A 42 -11.68 -0.61 -10.09
C THR A 42 -12.67 0.44 -9.58
N PHE A 43 -13.67 0.02 -8.80
CA PHE A 43 -14.61 0.92 -8.13
C PHE A 43 -13.87 1.89 -7.20
N TYR A 44 -12.99 1.38 -6.33
CA TYR A 44 -12.18 2.22 -5.45
C TYR A 44 -11.31 3.20 -6.25
N GLU A 45 -10.68 2.77 -7.35
CA GLU A 45 -9.91 3.69 -8.21
C GLU A 45 -10.80 4.83 -8.76
N ALA A 46 -12.01 4.49 -9.24
CA ALA A 46 -12.94 5.46 -9.79
C ALA A 46 -13.42 6.49 -8.75
N VAL A 47 -13.79 6.03 -7.55
CA VAL A 47 -14.21 6.88 -6.44
C VAL A 47 -13.05 7.77 -5.96
N GLY A 48 -11.82 7.24 -5.92
CA GLY A 48 -10.62 8.03 -5.63
C GLY A 48 -10.43 9.21 -6.59
N TYR A 49 -10.71 9.03 -7.89
CA TYR A 49 -10.65 10.14 -8.85
C TYR A 49 -11.74 11.19 -8.61
N MET A 50 -12.90 10.81 -8.09
CA MET A 50 -13.94 11.77 -7.70
C MET A 50 -13.48 12.60 -6.51
N ILE A 51 -12.98 11.95 -5.45
CA ILE A 51 -12.48 12.60 -4.23
C ILE A 51 -11.29 13.52 -4.55
N SER A 52 -10.42 13.12 -5.49
CA SER A 52 -9.29 13.96 -5.95
C SER A 52 -9.72 15.32 -6.54
N ALA A 53 -11.00 15.48 -6.90
CA ALA A 53 -11.54 16.73 -7.42
C ALA A 53 -12.06 17.68 -6.33
N GLN A 54 -12.16 17.23 -5.07
CA GLN A 54 -12.49 18.09 -3.95
C GLN A 54 -11.32 19.06 -3.71
N VAL A 55 -11.62 20.35 -3.68
CA VAL A 55 -10.63 21.43 -3.55
C VAL A 55 -10.44 21.86 -2.09
N ASP A 56 -11.49 21.72 -1.28
CA ASP A 56 -11.39 21.97 0.15
C ASP A 56 -10.66 20.81 0.82
N GLN A 57 -9.48 21.11 1.39
CA GLN A 57 -8.60 20.09 1.92
C GLN A 57 -9.26 19.33 3.09
N VAL A 58 -9.92 20.05 4.01
CA VAL A 58 -10.54 19.43 5.19
C VAL A 58 -11.68 18.49 4.76
N ALA A 59 -12.53 18.90 3.83
CA ALA A 59 -13.57 18.05 3.27
C ALA A 59 -12.97 16.87 2.50
N GLN A 60 -11.88 17.06 1.77
CA GLN A 60 -11.20 15.97 1.06
C GLN A 60 -10.66 14.91 2.04
N GLU A 61 -10.06 15.32 3.15
CA GLU A 61 -9.55 14.42 4.19
C GLU A 61 -10.70 13.61 4.82
N GLN A 62 -11.82 14.25 5.17
CA GLN A 62 -13.02 13.56 5.68
C GLN A 62 -13.61 12.56 4.67
N LEU A 63 -13.60 12.90 3.38
CA LEU A 63 -14.03 11.98 2.33
C LEU A 63 -13.08 10.79 2.22
N ILE A 64 -11.77 10.98 2.34
CA ILE A 64 -10.78 9.89 2.32
C ILE A 64 -10.99 8.93 3.50
N GLU A 65 -11.24 9.46 4.70
CA GLU A 65 -11.54 8.64 5.88
C GLU A 65 -12.77 7.75 5.67
N LYS A 66 -13.89 8.34 5.22
CA LYS A 66 -15.12 7.59 4.90
C LYS A 66 -14.89 6.58 3.77
N TYR A 67 -14.14 6.98 2.74
CA TYR A 67 -13.81 6.17 1.58
C TYR A 67 -13.01 4.91 1.93
N MET A 68 -12.07 5.01 2.86
CA MET A 68 -11.21 3.90 3.26
C MET A 68 -11.76 3.10 4.45
N LEU A 69 -12.98 3.39 4.92
CA LEU A 69 -13.56 2.78 6.11
C LEU A 69 -13.60 1.25 6.06
N LEU A 70 -14.18 0.65 5.02
CA LEU A 70 -14.34 -0.82 4.95
C LEU A 70 -12.99 -1.56 4.84
N PRO A 71 -12.04 -1.18 3.97
CA PRO A 71 -10.73 -1.80 3.94
C PRO A 71 -9.98 -1.63 5.27
N ASN A 72 -10.16 -0.49 5.94
CA ASN A 72 -9.54 -0.22 7.24
C ASN A 72 -10.11 -1.10 8.35
N GLN A 73 -11.42 -1.35 8.38
CA GLN A 73 -12.02 -2.27 9.36
C GLN A 73 -11.40 -3.67 9.27
N VAL A 74 -11.34 -4.23 8.06
CA VAL A 74 -10.75 -5.56 7.84
C VAL A 74 -9.24 -5.55 8.14
N TRP A 75 -8.54 -4.47 7.80
CA TRP A 75 -7.12 -4.30 8.14
C TRP A 75 -6.92 -4.33 9.66
N ASP A 76 -7.66 -3.50 10.39
CA ASP A 76 -7.53 -3.37 11.84
C ASP A 76 -7.86 -4.69 12.55
N ASP A 77 -8.88 -5.42 12.07
CA ASP A 77 -9.24 -6.73 12.61
C ASP A 77 -8.10 -7.74 12.46
N ILE A 78 -7.41 -7.76 11.31
CA ILE A 78 -6.27 -8.65 11.06
C ILE A 78 -5.06 -8.23 11.91
N ILE A 79 -4.74 -6.93 11.95
CA ILE A 79 -3.60 -6.42 12.73
C ILE A 79 -3.82 -6.64 14.23
N SER A 80 -5.04 -6.41 14.72
CA SER A 80 -5.42 -6.68 16.11
C SER A 80 -5.24 -8.16 16.46
N GLN A 81 -5.70 -9.08 15.60
CA GLN A 81 -5.46 -10.51 15.78
C GLN A 81 -3.96 -10.86 15.74
N ALA A 82 -3.20 -10.27 14.81
CA ALA A 82 -1.77 -10.52 14.67
C ALA A 82 -0.96 -10.05 15.88
N SER A 83 -1.39 -8.98 16.55
CA SER A 83 -0.76 -8.50 17.79
C SER A 83 -0.86 -9.49 18.96
N HIS A 84 -1.88 -10.36 18.95
CA HIS A 84 -2.05 -11.42 19.93
C HIS A 84 -1.44 -12.74 19.46
N ASN A 85 -1.57 -13.06 18.18
CA ASN A 85 -1.03 -14.26 17.56
C ASN A 85 -0.58 -13.99 16.12
N VAL A 86 0.73 -13.89 15.92
CA VAL A 86 1.35 -13.63 14.62
C VAL A 86 1.06 -14.74 13.60
N ASP A 87 0.70 -15.95 14.03
CA ASP A 87 0.38 -17.06 13.12
C ASP A 87 -0.87 -16.83 12.27
N ILE A 88 -1.74 -15.86 12.61
CA ILE A 88 -2.83 -15.45 11.72
C ILE A 88 -2.29 -14.95 10.37
N LEU A 89 -1.06 -14.43 10.32
CA LEU A 89 -0.40 -14.00 9.09
C LEU A 89 0.11 -15.17 8.23
N LYS A 90 -0.10 -16.42 8.66
CA LYS A 90 0.07 -17.64 7.87
C LYS A 90 -1.27 -18.22 7.42
N ASP A 91 -2.40 -17.71 7.92
CA ASP A 91 -3.72 -18.14 7.48
C ASP A 91 -3.96 -17.72 6.01
N PRO A 92 -4.32 -18.65 5.11
CA PRO A 92 -4.51 -18.34 3.70
C PRO A 92 -5.58 -17.29 3.40
N GLU A 93 -6.62 -17.18 4.24
CA GLU A 93 -7.69 -16.22 4.02
C GLU A 93 -7.29 -14.82 4.49
N ALA A 94 -6.71 -14.70 5.68
CA ALA A 94 -6.14 -13.44 6.15
C ALA A 94 -5.10 -12.88 5.16
N VAL A 95 -4.22 -13.73 4.65
CA VAL A 95 -3.21 -13.34 3.64
C VAL A 95 -3.86 -12.88 2.33
N LYS A 96 -4.93 -13.53 1.85
CA LYS A 96 -5.66 -13.05 0.65
C LYS A 96 -6.36 -11.72 0.90
N GLN A 97 -6.93 -11.52 2.08
CA GLN A 97 -7.58 -10.26 2.45
C GLN A 97 -6.56 -9.12 2.48
N LEU A 98 -5.38 -9.32 3.08
CA LEU A 98 -4.28 -8.35 3.06
C LEU A 98 -3.82 -8.02 1.63
N VAL A 99 -3.68 -9.02 0.75
CA VAL A 99 -3.39 -8.79 -0.68
C VAL A 99 -4.46 -7.90 -1.32
N SER A 100 -5.75 -8.18 -1.06
CA SER A 100 -6.85 -7.39 -1.61
C SER A 100 -6.82 -5.95 -1.10
N ILE A 101 -6.63 -5.75 0.21
CA ILE A 101 -6.57 -4.43 0.85
C ILE A 101 -5.41 -3.61 0.29
N LEU A 102 -4.21 -4.19 0.17
CA LEU A 102 -3.05 -3.46 -0.37
C LEU A 102 -3.26 -3.09 -1.83
N LYS A 103 -3.85 -3.96 -2.66
CA LYS A 103 -4.21 -3.62 -4.05
C LYS A 103 -5.24 -2.50 -4.12
N THR A 104 -6.25 -2.50 -3.26
CA THR A 104 -7.21 -1.38 -3.14
C THR A 104 -6.48 -0.09 -2.80
N ASN A 105 -5.55 -0.13 -1.83
CA ASN A 105 -4.76 1.03 -1.43
C ASN A 105 -3.84 1.55 -2.55
N VAL A 106 -3.21 0.67 -3.35
CA VAL A 106 -2.42 1.06 -4.53
C VAL A 106 -3.28 1.81 -5.56
N ARG A 107 -4.52 1.35 -5.78
CA ARG A 107 -5.49 1.99 -6.69
C ARG A 107 -5.96 3.33 -6.15
N ALA A 108 -6.32 3.38 -4.87
CA ALA A 108 -6.70 4.60 -4.16
C ALA A 108 -5.59 5.66 -4.23
N CYS A 109 -4.36 5.28 -3.87
CA CYS A 109 -3.17 6.13 -3.93
C CYS A 109 -2.96 6.73 -5.32
N ARG A 110 -3.05 5.89 -6.37
CA ARG A 110 -2.88 6.34 -7.76
C ARG A 110 -3.90 7.42 -8.11
N ALA A 111 -5.15 7.26 -7.69
CA ALA A 111 -6.25 8.14 -8.04
C ALA A 111 -6.26 9.44 -7.22
N LEU A 112 -5.96 9.36 -5.92
CA LEU A 112 -5.97 10.48 -4.99
C LEU A 112 -4.71 11.36 -5.09
N GLY A 113 -3.54 10.76 -5.31
CA GLY A 113 -2.27 11.50 -5.35
C GLY A 113 -1.73 11.84 -3.95
N HIS A 114 -1.16 13.04 -3.79
CA HIS A 114 -0.54 13.48 -2.53
C HIS A 114 -1.49 13.40 -1.31
N PRO A 115 -2.77 13.82 -1.38
CA PRO A 115 -3.72 13.75 -0.24
C PRO A 115 -3.93 12.35 0.34
N TYR A 116 -3.58 11.29 -0.39
CA TYR A 116 -3.58 9.92 0.14
C TYR A 116 -2.67 9.73 1.37
N VAL A 117 -1.77 10.68 1.66
CA VAL A 117 -0.90 10.67 2.84
C VAL A 117 -1.64 10.42 4.15
N ILE A 118 -2.88 10.90 4.29
CA ILE A 118 -3.70 10.67 5.49
C ILE A 118 -3.96 9.18 5.70
N GLN A 119 -4.38 8.48 4.65
CA GLN A 119 -4.59 7.04 4.68
C GLN A 119 -3.26 6.29 4.78
N LEU A 120 -2.23 6.72 4.04
CA LEU A 120 -0.93 6.06 4.08
C LEU A 120 -0.36 6.09 5.51
N GLY A 121 -0.34 7.26 6.14
CA GLY A 121 0.16 7.46 7.50
C GLY A 121 -0.55 6.59 8.52
N ARG A 122 -1.87 6.41 8.39
CA ARG A 122 -2.68 5.53 9.25
C ARG A 122 -2.18 4.08 9.27
N ILE A 123 -1.87 3.51 8.10
CA ILE A 123 -1.53 2.09 7.98
C ILE A 123 -0.02 1.83 7.89
N TYR A 124 0.80 2.88 7.87
CA TYR A 124 2.17 2.81 7.39
C TYR A 124 3.06 1.85 8.19
N LEU A 125 3.12 2.03 9.52
CA LEU A 125 4.00 1.25 10.38
C LEU A 125 3.55 -0.21 10.47
N ASP A 126 2.24 -0.45 10.60
CA ASP A 126 1.68 -1.80 10.59
C ASP A 126 1.96 -2.51 9.26
N MET A 127 1.86 -1.79 8.15
CA MET A 127 2.18 -2.33 6.83
C MET A 127 3.65 -2.73 6.69
N LEU A 128 4.57 -1.95 7.27
CA LEU A 128 5.99 -2.32 7.31
C LEU A 128 6.26 -3.51 8.24
N ASN A 129 5.52 -3.63 9.35
CA ASN A 129 5.62 -4.80 10.23
C ASN A 129 5.09 -6.07 9.54
N VAL A 130 3.97 -5.98 8.83
CA VAL A 130 3.45 -7.08 8.01
C VAL A 130 4.48 -7.46 6.94
N PHE A 131 5.12 -6.50 6.27
CA PHE A 131 6.19 -6.78 5.31
C PHE A 131 7.31 -7.64 5.91
N LYS A 132 7.81 -7.27 7.10
CA LYS A 132 8.86 -8.01 7.82
C LYS A 132 8.41 -9.43 8.14
N VAL A 133 7.22 -9.59 8.73
CA VAL A 133 6.68 -10.91 9.10
C VAL A 133 6.50 -11.80 7.86
N MET A 134 6.00 -11.26 6.74
CA MET A 134 5.89 -12.02 5.49
C MET A 134 7.27 -12.49 5.02
N SER A 135 8.29 -11.65 5.13
CA SER A 135 9.65 -12.04 4.75
C SER A 135 10.22 -13.15 5.62
N GLU A 136 10.05 -13.05 6.93
CA GLU A 136 10.48 -14.07 7.89
C GLU A 136 9.76 -15.41 7.62
N ASN A 137 8.45 -15.36 7.39
CA ASN A 137 7.64 -16.55 7.07
C ASN A 137 8.11 -17.21 5.75
N ILE A 138 8.40 -16.42 4.72
CA ILE A 138 8.92 -16.93 3.44
C ILE A 138 10.29 -17.60 3.67
N THR A 139 11.19 -16.93 4.38
CA THR A 139 12.55 -17.44 4.65
C THR A 139 12.50 -18.73 5.45
N GLN A 140 11.68 -18.79 6.51
CA GLN A 140 11.50 -20.00 7.32
C GLN A 140 10.90 -21.15 6.49
N ALA A 141 9.90 -20.87 5.66
CA ALA A 141 9.30 -21.89 4.80
C ALA A 141 10.32 -22.50 3.83
N ILE A 142 11.18 -21.67 3.24
CA ILE A 142 12.26 -22.12 2.33
C ILE A 142 13.32 -22.91 3.10
N ALA A 143 13.72 -22.48 4.30
CA ALA A 143 14.67 -23.22 5.12
C ALA A 143 14.17 -24.63 5.47
N LEU A 144 12.86 -24.79 5.72
CA LEU A 144 12.25 -26.07 6.08
C LEU A 144 11.96 -26.99 4.88
N ASN A 145 11.53 -26.42 3.74
CA ASN A 145 10.97 -27.21 2.63
C ASN A 145 11.75 -27.06 1.32
N GLY A 146 12.86 -26.31 1.34
CA GLY A 146 13.62 -25.93 0.16
C GLY A 146 12.90 -24.90 -0.72
N VAL A 147 13.59 -24.45 -1.77
CA VAL A 147 13.14 -23.36 -2.67
C VAL A 147 11.82 -23.70 -3.40
N ALA A 148 11.50 -24.99 -3.56
CA ALA A 148 10.27 -25.43 -4.24
C ALA A 148 8.98 -24.89 -3.56
N VAL A 149 9.01 -24.60 -2.26
CA VAL A 149 7.87 -24.06 -1.51
C VAL A 149 7.41 -22.69 -2.02
N THR A 150 8.29 -21.93 -2.67
CA THR A 150 7.97 -20.63 -3.29
C THR A 150 6.87 -20.70 -4.34
N LYS A 151 6.59 -21.90 -4.87
CA LYS A 151 5.53 -22.14 -5.85
C LYS A 151 4.14 -22.28 -5.22
N GLN A 152 4.06 -22.50 -3.90
CA GLN A 152 2.80 -22.70 -3.19
C GLN A 152 1.96 -21.40 -3.15
N PRO A 153 0.62 -21.50 -3.18
CA PRO A 153 -0.26 -20.33 -3.20
C PRO A 153 -0.06 -19.36 -2.03
N LEU A 154 0.13 -19.88 -0.82
CA LEU A 154 0.33 -19.06 0.38
C LEU A 154 1.59 -18.19 0.25
N ILE A 155 2.74 -18.82 -0.06
CA ILE A 155 4.02 -18.12 -0.22
C ILE A 155 3.96 -17.11 -1.36
N LYS A 156 3.26 -17.44 -2.47
CA LYS A 156 3.02 -16.48 -3.56
C LYS A 156 2.25 -15.25 -3.07
N ASN A 157 1.20 -15.43 -2.27
CA ASN A 157 0.43 -14.31 -1.74
C ASN A 157 1.25 -13.48 -0.73
N MET A 158 2.08 -14.10 0.12
CA MET A 158 3.00 -13.38 1.00
C MET A 158 3.97 -12.50 0.21
N ARG A 159 4.49 -12.99 -0.92
CA ARG A 159 5.32 -12.18 -1.84
C ARG A 159 4.53 -11.04 -2.48
N ILE A 160 3.27 -11.28 -2.85
CA ILE A 160 2.40 -10.22 -3.39
C ILE A 160 2.19 -9.12 -2.33
N ILE A 161 2.01 -9.46 -1.05
CA ILE A 161 1.94 -8.47 0.04
C ILE A 161 3.20 -7.60 0.04
N LYS A 162 4.40 -8.23 0.09
CA LYS A 162 5.68 -7.50 0.05
C LYS A 162 5.76 -6.55 -1.15
N LYS A 163 5.41 -7.04 -2.33
CA LYS A 163 5.41 -6.28 -3.58
C LYS A 163 4.43 -5.11 -3.58
N GLU A 164 3.18 -5.33 -3.18
CA GLU A 164 2.16 -4.28 -3.20
C GLU A 164 2.40 -3.21 -2.12
N THR A 165 3.00 -3.57 -0.98
CA THR A 165 3.52 -2.60 0.00
C THR A 165 4.55 -1.68 -0.66
N LEU A 166 5.56 -2.22 -1.34
CA LEU A 166 6.60 -1.42 -1.98
C LEU A 166 6.04 -0.52 -3.08
N LYS A 167 5.13 -1.05 -3.91
CA LYS A 167 4.43 -0.27 -4.95
C LYS A 167 3.59 0.86 -4.37
N LEU A 168 2.89 0.62 -3.26
CA LEU A 168 2.08 1.64 -2.61
C LEU A 168 2.95 2.81 -2.15
N ILE A 169 4.03 2.50 -1.44
CA ILE A 169 4.95 3.49 -0.89
C ILE A 169 5.63 4.27 -2.02
N ALA A 170 6.27 3.58 -2.97
CA ALA A 170 6.94 4.23 -4.10
C ALA A 170 5.96 5.02 -4.98
N GLY A 171 4.75 4.49 -5.18
CA GLY A 171 3.68 5.13 -5.94
C GLY A 171 3.22 6.44 -5.31
N TRP A 172 3.06 6.46 -3.98
CA TRP A 172 2.71 7.67 -3.26
C TRP A 172 3.89 8.66 -3.23
N VAL A 173 5.11 8.22 -2.91
CA VAL A 173 6.30 9.09 -2.86
C VAL A 173 6.46 9.83 -4.19
N SER A 174 6.35 9.10 -5.32
CA SER A 174 6.44 9.68 -6.67
C SER A 174 5.41 10.80 -6.93
N ARG A 175 4.30 10.82 -6.18
CA ARG A 175 3.21 11.80 -6.27
C ARG A 175 3.23 12.82 -5.14
N SER A 176 4.09 12.67 -4.15
CA SER A 176 4.19 13.59 -3.02
C SER A 176 4.68 14.97 -3.49
N THR A 177 4.15 16.02 -2.87
CA THR A 177 4.60 17.40 -3.09
C THR A 177 5.46 17.94 -1.96
N ASP A 178 5.62 17.17 -0.86
CA ASP A 178 6.44 17.53 0.29
C ASP A 178 7.60 16.52 0.44
N HIS A 179 8.81 16.97 0.11
CA HIS A 179 10.01 16.13 0.19
C HIS A 179 10.54 15.99 1.61
N ASN A 180 10.41 17.03 2.44
CA ASN A 180 10.92 17.00 3.82
C ASN A 180 10.11 16.02 4.66
N MET A 181 8.78 16.10 4.57
CA MET A 181 7.91 15.17 5.27
C MET A 181 8.16 13.71 4.83
N VAL A 182 8.43 13.47 3.54
CA VAL A 182 8.79 12.13 3.04
C VAL A 182 10.10 11.64 3.69
N LEU A 183 11.14 12.47 3.68
CA LEU A 183 12.46 12.11 4.21
C LEU A 183 12.45 11.91 5.72
N GLU A 184 11.71 12.71 6.47
CA GLU A 184 11.72 12.65 7.92
C GLU A 184 10.83 11.51 8.44
N ASN A 185 9.66 11.30 7.83
CA ASN A 185 8.64 10.42 8.40
C ASN A 185 8.50 9.07 7.70
N PHE A 186 8.88 8.96 6.42
CA PHE A 186 8.65 7.74 5.62
C PHE A 186 9.94 7.02 5.23
N ILE A 187 11.02 7.72 4.88
CA ILE A 187 12.25 7.06 4.41
C ILE A 187 12.92 6.22 5.50
N PRO A 188 13.20 6.71 6.72
CA PRO A 188 13.91 5.93 7.75
C PRO A 188 13.24 4.58 8.07
N PRO A 189 11.94 4.52 8.44
CA PRO A 189 11.29 3.25 8.74
C PRO A 189 11.20 2.32 7.51
N LEU A 190 11.06 2.86 6.29
CA LEU A 190 11.10 2.06 5.07
C LEU A 190 12.45 1.36 4.90
N LEU A 191 13.55 2.13 4.99
CA LEU A 191 14.88 1.60 4.80
C LEU A 191 15.20 0.53 5.85
N ASP A 192 14.83 0.77 7.10
CA ASP A 192 15.04 -0.18 8.19
C ASP A 192 14.22 -1.47 8.01
N ALA A 193 13.02 -1.37 7.45
CA ALA A 193 12.18 -2.54 7.20
C ALA A 193 12.59 -3.36 5.98
N VAL A 194 13.13 -2.71 4.95
CA VAL A 194 13.28 -3.31 3.62
C VAL A 194 14.73 -3.63 3.27
N LEU A 195 15.68 -2.72 3.55
CA LEU A 195 17.05 -2.89 3.07
C LEU A 195 17.76 -4.07 3.73
N LEU A 196 17.68 -4.14 5.06
CA LEU A 196 18.32 -5.21 5.82
C LEU A 196 17.69 -6.57 5.51
N ASP A 197 16.37 -6.60 5.29
CA ASP A 197 15.64 -7.78 4.86
C ASP A 197 16.13 -8.27 3.48
N TYR A 198 16.25 -7.35 2.52
CA TYR A 198 16.74 -7.66 1.18
C TYR A 198 18.17 -8.22 1.23
N GLN A 199 19.08 -7.55 1.95
CA GLN A 199 20.48 -7.94 2.08
C GLN A 199 20.64 -9.32 2.74
N ARG A 200 19.86 -9.60 3.80
CA ARG A 200 19.95 -10.85 4.57
C ARG A 200 19.21 -12.02 3.92
N THR A 201 18.41 -11.77 2.90
CA THR A 201 17.74 -12.84 2.17
C THR A 201 18.78 -13.63 1.36
N ALA A 202 19.19 -14.77 1.91
CA ALA A 202 20.26 -15.60 1.37
C ALA A 202 19.87 -16.31 0.06
N VAL A 203 18.58 -16.59 -0.13
CA VAL A 203 18.05 -17.27 -1.31
C VAL A 203 17.70 -16.24 -2.38
N PRO A 204 18.42 -16.17 -3.52
CA PRO A 204 18.20 -15.14 -4.52
C PRO A 204 16.76 -15.09 -5.03
N GLU A 205 16.09 -16.23 -5.20
CA GLU A 205 14.71 -16.32 -5.67
C GLU A 205 13.68 -15.75 -4.68
N ALA A 206 14.07 -15.60 -3.42
CA ALA A 206 13.24 -15.02 -2.35
C ALA A 206 13.42 -13.50 -2.22
N ARG A 207 14.49 -12.92 -2.79
CA ARG A 207 14.68 -11.46 -2.82
C ARG A 207 13.56 -10.82 -3.63
N GLU A 208 12.98 -9.73 -3.11
CA GLU A 208 11.87 -9.04 -3.76
C GLU A 208 12.41 -7.96 -4.72
N PRO A 209 12.36 -8.16 -6.06
CA PRO A 209 12.95 -7.22 -7.01
C PRO A 209 12.28 -5.84 -6.99
N GLU A 210 11.02 -5.74 -6.54
CA GLU A 210 10.33 -4.46 -6.38
C GLU A 210 11.05 -3.51 -5.39
N VAL A 211 11.94 -4.03 -4.52
CA VAL A 211 12.77 -3.19 -3.65
C VAL A 211 13.64 -2.24 -4.47
N LEU A 212 14.29 -2.76 -5.52
CA LEU A 212 15.16 -1.96 -6.38
C LEU A 212 14.34 -0.91 -7.16
N SER A 213 13.19 -1.31 -7.70
CA SER A 213 12.27 -0.39 -8.38
C SER A 213 11.76 0.72 -7.45
N ALA A 214 11.42 0.38 -6.20
CA ALA A 214 10.96 1.33 -5.21
C ALA A 214 12.07 2.31 -4.82
N MET A 215 13.28 1.83 -4.53
CA MET A 215 14.43 2.69 -4.22
C MET A 215 14.75 3.63 -5.40
N ALA A 216 14.74 3.12 -6.63
CA ALA A 216 14.95 3.94 -7.82
C ALA A 216 13.90 5.05 -7.96
N ALA A 217 12.61 4.72 -7.78
CA ALA A 217 11.53 5.71 -7.85
C ALA A 217 11.66 6.79 -6.75
N ILE A 218 12.02 6.38 -5.54
CA ILE A 218 12.24 7.28 -4.40
C ILE A 218 13.43 8.21 -4.66
N VAL A 219 14.57 7.66 -5.11
CA VAL A 219 15.77 8.45 -5.43
C VAL A 219 15.50 9.44 -6.55
N ASN A 220 14.83 9.02 -7.62
CA ASN A 220 14.44 9.91 -8.72
C ASN A 220 13.52 11.04 -8.26
N LYS A 221 12.63 10.78 -7.29
CA LYS A 221 11.69 11.77 -6.78
C LYS A 221 12.35 12.78 -5.82
N LEU A 222 13.20 12.31 -4.91
CA LEU A 222 13.79 13.15 -3.87
C LEU A 222 15.07 13.86 -4.33
N GLY A 223 15.75 13.31 -5.34
CA GLY A 223 16.95 13.91 -5.93
C GLY A 223 18.03 14.13 -4.87
N SER A 224 18.55 15.37 -4.80
CA SER A 224 19.61 15.72 -3.85
C SER A 224 19.23 15.52 -2.38
N HIS A 225 17.94 15.52 -2.03
CA HIS A 225 17.50 15.44 -0.65
C HIS A 225 17.72 14.07 -0.01
N ILE A 226 17.79 12.98 -0.79
CA ILE A 226 18.05 11.62 -0.26
C ILE A 226 19.54 11.24 -0.30
N THR A 227 20.43 12.13 -0.73
CA THR A 227 21.84 11.81 -0.98
C THR A 227 22.53 11.18 0.23
N SER A 228 22.18 11.59 1.46
CA SER A 228 22.73 11.02 2.70
C SER A 228 22.39 9.53 2.90
N GLU A 229 21.26 9.07 2.36
CA GLU A 229 20.80 7.69 2.49
C GLU A 229 21.33 6.77 1.37
N VAL A 230 21.87 7.34 0.29
CA VAL A 230 22.35 6.58 -0.88
C VAL A 230 23.41 5.53 -0.50
N PRO A 231 24.42 5.83 0.33
CA PRO A 231 25.38 4.82 0.76
C PRO A 231 24.71 3.62 1.45
N LYS A 232 23.78 3.88 2.39
CA LYS A 232 23.02 2.83 3.09
C LYS A 232 22.20 1.96 2.13
N ILE A 233 21.59 2.57 1.12
CA ILE A 233 20.86 1.83 0.07
C ILE A 233 21.81 0.92 -0.70
N PHE A 234 22.94 1.45 -1.17
CA PHE A 234 23.93 0.68 -1.94
C PHE A 234 24.54 -0.47 -1.14
N ASP A 235 24.95 -0.22 0.10
CA ASP A 235 25.53 -1.24 0.98
C ASP A 235 24.59 -2.45 1.15
N ALA A 236 23.27 -2.21 1.16
CA ALA A 236 22.29 -3.26 1.33
C ALA A 236 21.97 -4.04 0.05
N VAL A 237 21.96 -3.38 -1.12
CA VAL A 237 21.42 -3.98 -2.35
C VAL A 237 22.47 -4.27 -3.42
N PHE A 238 23.63 -3.62 -3.41
CA PHE A 238 24.55 -3.68 -4.55
C PHE A 238 25.25 -5.03 -4.68
N GLU A 239 26.05 -5.44 -3.69
CA GLU A 239 26.83 -6.69 -3.75
C GLU A 239 25.92 -7.92 -3.88
N CYS A 240 24.91 -8.03 -3.00
CA CYS A 240 24.03 -9.20 -2.99
C CYS A 240 23.13 -9.33 -4.23
N THR A 241 22.95 -8.28 -5.04
CA THR A 241 22.22 -8.38 -6.31
C THR A 241 23.11 -8.81 -7.47
N LEU A 242 24.42 -8.57 -7.36
CA LEU A 242 25.39 -8.99 -8.38
C LEU A 242 25.76 -10.47 -8.26
N ASP A 243 25.72 -11.01 -7.03
CA ASP A 243 25.90 -12.43 -6.70
C ASP A 243 24.69 -13.31 -7.11
#